data_AF-A0A2D2CZN8-F1
#
_entry.id   AF-A0A2D2CZN8-F1
#
_cell.length_a   1.000
_cell.length_b   1.000
_cell.length_c   1.000
_cell.angle_alpha   90.00
_cell.angle_beta   90.00
_cell.angle_gamma   90.00
#
_symmetry.space_group_name_H-M   'P 1'
#
loop_
_entity.id
_entity.type
_entity.pdbx_description
1 polymer ?
#
loop_
_entity_poly.entity_id
_entity_poly.type
_entity_poly.pdbx_seq_one_letter_code
_entity_poly.pdbx_strand_id
1 'polypeptide(L)'
;MRLVRLFAVTSTLLAACAFFTAGGAAPSGSSLQALLIGNAAYPDGEAELTTPVNDAEKLSEALQRLGYQAEVVKNLGKKDMGDAIERFLQRLDSGSTAVLFFAGFGVQAGGKNYLIPVDAHIWSEDDVASQGVSLDDVLAKIAARNVKTRIVLVDAARRNPFDTRFRSVPPGLAAPRHSEGTLGFYSAVGAISNDPPAAKNSLFVTEIVRKIGEADRDAAQALGAARDEIALQAKGQPAPVLDNGLAARVWLDGKPHAGAPATKPPETGPAPTSKPEPKLEPKPDTKPATSRVESKPETKLEPKPDTKVESKPEPKPVPTCRANEVKPYSSSELALKTDLDARIVRNPSDESSISRRGQLLALHRAYPAALADFERSTRLDPDNVESWNNRCWIRAIGNDLAHALQDCDEALRRRPSYADALDSRGLVHLKQGDLNGAVEDYTEALRANARHASSLYGRGLARRKLGQADKADEDLTKAKSINPSIAEDYREYCLD
;
A
#
# COMPACT_ATOMS: atom_id res chain seq x y z
N MET A 1 57.42 6.96 -61.38
CA MET A 1 57.58 6.57 -59.96
C MET A 1 56.84 5.26 -59.73
N ARG A 2 57.60 4.21 -59.35
CA ARG A 2 57.28 2.95 -58.60
C ARG A 2 55.86 2.37 -58.70
N LEU A 3 55.65 1.20 -59.33
CA LEU A 3 55.91 -0.21 -58.92
C LEU A 3 54.70 -0.91 -58.27
N VAL A 4 54.13 -1.88 -59.02
CA VAL A 4 53.80 -3.28 -58.67
C VAL A 4 53.44 -3.61 -57.19
N ARG A 5 52.27 -4.26 -56.96
CA ARG A 5 52.19 -5.69 -56.49
C ARG A 5 50.74 -6.19 -56.25
N LEU A 6 50.51 -7.36 -56.83
CA LEU A 6 49.52 -8.39 -56.55
C LEU A 6 49.62 -8.89 -55.10
N PHE A 7 48.51 -9.18 -54.40
CA PHE A 7 48.40 -10.26 -53.42
C PHE A 7 46.92 -10.60 -53.15
N ALA A 8 46.55 -11.83 -53.45
CA ALA A 8 45.34 -12.49 -52.97
C ALA A 8 45.62 -13.11 -51.60
N VAL A 9 44.72 -12.98 -50.62
CA VAL A 9 44.53 -13.97 -49.54
C VAL A 9 43.07 -13.91 -49.04
N THR A 10 42.47 -15.09 -49.05
CA THR A 10 41.21 -15.57 -48.48
C THR A 10 41.09 -15.41 -46.95
N SER A 11 39.87 -15.16 -46.42
CA SER A 11 39.47 -15.69 -45.09
C SER A 11 37.95 -15.68 -44.88
N THR A 12 37.39 -16.88 -45.00
CA THR A 12 36.39 -17.52 -44.11
C THR A 12 35.13 -16.75 -43.70
N LEU A 13 34.06 -17.00 -44.46
CA LEU A 13 32.68 -17.04 -43.98
C LEU A 13 32.53 -18.24 -43.01
N LEU A 14 32.07 -18.01 -41.78
CA LEU A 14 31.50 -19.07 -40.94
C LEU A 14 29.99 -18.79 -40.81
N ALA A 15 29.22 -19.33 -41.75
CA ALA A 15 27.77 -19.42 -41.63
C ALA A 15 27.44 -20.63 -40.74
N ALA A 16 27.06 -20.38 -39.49
CA ALA A 16 26.48 -21.42 -38.65
C ALA A 16 25.01 -21.61 -39.04
N CYS A 17 24.75 -22.56 -39.95
CA CYS A 17 23.41 -23.09 -40.20
C CYS A 17 22.91 -23.81 -38.94
N ALA A 18 21.91 -23.23 -38.27
CA ALA A 18 21.13 -23.94 -37.27
C ALA A 18 20.23 -24.97 -37.97
N PHE A 19 20.49 -26.25 -37.75
CA PHE A 19 19.58 -27.32 -38.08
C PHE A 19 18.34 -27.22 -37.17
N PHE A 20 17.19 -26.88 -37.77
CA PHE A 20 15.89 -27.19 -37.18
C PHE A 20 15.66 -28.69 -37.34
N THR A 21 15.84 -29.45 -36.27
CA THR A 21 15.29 -30.80 -36.18
C THR A 21 13.85 -30.72 -35.67
N ALA A 22 12.97 -31.32 -36.46
CA ALA A 22 11.55 -31.42 -36.20
C ALA A 22 11.24 -32.29 -34.97
N GLY A 23 10.21 -31.87 -34.22
CA GLY A 23 9.22 -32.76 -33.62
C GLY A 23 9.73 -33.87 -32.70
N GLY A 24 10.35 -33.50 -31.58
CA GLY A 24 10.38 -34.36 -30.40
C GLY A 24 9.24 -33.97 -29.47
N ALA A 25 8.27 -34.87 -29.25
CA ALA A 25 7.31 -34.71 -28.17
C ALA A 25 8.09 -34.56 -26.85
N ALA A 26 7.91 -33.42 -26.18
CA ALA A 26 8.54 -33.15 -24.90
C ALA A 26 8.15 -34.28 -23.91
N PRO A 27 9.09 -34.79 -23.11
CA PRO A 27 8.77 -35.82 -22.13
C PRO A 27 7.72 -35.27 -21.16
N SER A 28 6.64 -36.04 -20.99
CA SER A 28 5.52 -35.80 -20.08
C SER A 28 5.91 -35.95 -18.59
N GLY A 29 6.96 -35.24 -18.18
CA GLY A 29 7.33 -35.01 -16.80
C GLY A 29 6.81 -33.65 -16.33
N SER A 30 6.46 -33.52 -15.05
CA SER A 30 6.04 -32.25 -14.46
C SER A 30 7.11 -31.18 -14.65
N SER A 31 6.81 -30.17 -15.48
CA SER A 31 7.76 -29.10 -15.77
C SER A 31 7.75 -28.05 -14.65
N LEU A 32 8.94 -27.74 -14.10
CA LEU A 32 9.10 -26.72 -13.07
C LEU A 32 9.39 -25.39 -13.75
N GLN A 33 8.45 -24.45 -13.73
CA GLN A 33 8.54 -23.19 -14.47
C GLN A 33 8.40 -22.01 -13.52
N ALA A 34 9.26 -20.99 -13.66
CA ALA A 34 9.18 -19.79 -12.85
C ALA A 34 9.29 -18.50 -13.69
N LEU A 35 8.53 -17.48 -13.29
CA LEU A 35 8.66 -16.09 -13.73
C LEU A 35 8.87 -15.21 -12.51
N LEU A 36 9.96 -14.46 -12.48
CA LEU A 36 10.35 -13.58 -11.37
C LEU A 36 10.50 -12.15 -11.88
N ILE A 37 9.64 -11.26 -11.40
CA ILE A 37 9.59 -9.86 -11.83
C ILE A 37 10.08 -8.97 -10.69
N GLY A 38 11.16 -8.23 -10.91
CA GLY A 38 11.69 -7.25 -9.97
C GLY A 38 11.60 -5.82 -10.52
N ASN A 39 10.64 -5.04 -10.06
CA ASN A 39 10.47 -3.64 -10.45
C ASN A 39 10.92 -2.71 -9.31
N ALA A 40 11.93 -1.90 -9.59
CA ALA A 40 12.61 -1.03 -8.64
C ALA A 40 12.69 0.44 -9.09
N ALA A 41 12.91 0.69 -10.38
CA ALA A 41 13.15 2.02 -10.94
C ALA A 41 11.84 2.67 -11.40
N TYR A 42 11.10 3.26 -10.47
CA TYR A 42 9.89 4.04 -10.76
C TYR A 42 10.27 5.52 -10.90
N PRO A 43 10.05 6.16 -12.06
CA PRO A 43 10.34 7.59 -12.25
C PRO A 43 9.58 8.52 -11.29
N ASP A 44 8.46 8.03 -10.78
CA ASP A 44 7.56 8.72 -9.85
C ASP A 44 7.85 8.39 -8.37
N GLY A 45 8.85 7.55 -8.09
CA GLY A 45 9.28 7.26 -6.72
C GLY A 45 10.24 8.31 -6.17
N GLU A 46 10.12 8.63 -4.88
CA GLU A 46 11.07 9.53 -4.18
C GLU A 46 12.52 9.00 -4.23
N ALA A 47 12.68 7.67 -4.30
CA ALA A 47 13.94 6.96 -4.51
C ALA A 47 13.69 5.60 -5.18
N GLU A 48 14.70 5.08 -5.88
CA GLU A 48 14.68 3.72 -6.42
C GLU A 48 14.60 2.68 -5.30
N LEU A 49 13.77 1.65 -5.47
CA LEU A 49 13.69 0.55 -4.50
C LEU A 49 14.96 -0.31 -4.56
N THR A 50 15.57 -0.59 -3.42
CA THR A 50 16.91 -1.21 -3.38
C THR A 50 16.90 -2.74 -3.45
N THR A 51 15.79 -3.38 -3.08
CA THR A 51 15.70 -4.85 -2.94
C THR A 51 15.05 -5.61 -4.11
N PRO A 52 14.05 -5.10 -4.86
CA PRO A 52 13.23 -5.93 -5.75
C PRO A 52 13.99 -6.72 -6.82
N VAL A 53 14.96 -6.09 -7.47
CA VAL A 53 15.78 -6.73 -8.50
C VAL A 53 16.67 -7.82 -7.90
N ASN A 54 17.35 -7.52 -6.80
CA ASN A 54 18.23 -8.47 -6.11
C ASN A 54 17.45 -9.65 -5.54
N ASP A 55 16.20 -9.43 -5.13
CA ASP A 55 15.30 -10.44 -4.60
C ASP A 55 14.84 -11.43 -5.67
N ALA A 56 14.46 -10.92 -6.85
CA ALA A 56 14.13 -11.76 -7.99
C ALA A 56 15.32 -12.65 -8.39
N GLU A 57 16.55 -12.10 -8.42
CA GLU A 57 17.75 -12.87 -8.73
C GLU A 57 18.04 -13.94 -7.68
N LYS A 58 18.03 -13.56 -6.39
CA LYS A 58 18.34 -14.48 -5.28
C LYS A 58 17.35 -15.65 -5.21
N LEU A 59 16.05 -15.37 -5.40
CA LEU A 59 15.04 -16.42 -5.45
C LEU A 59 15.21 -17.30 -6.70
N SER A 60 15.55 -16.71 -7.85
CA SER A 60 15.80 -17.47 -9.08
C SER A 60 16.94 -18.47 -8.88
N GLU A 61 18.06 -18.07 -8.28
CA GLU A 61 19.16 -19.00 -7.99
C GLU A 61 18.71 -20.17 -7.10
N ALA A 62 17.87 -19.91 -6.09
CA ALA A 62 17.36 -20.94 -5.21
C ALA A 62 16.43 -21.91 -5.98
N LEU A 63 15.53 -21.40 -6.81
CA LEU A 63 14.63 -22.20 -7.63
C LEU A 63 15.38 -23.01 -8.70
N GLN A 64 16.42 -22.45 -9.31
CA GLN A 64 17.26 -23.17 -10.28
C GLN A 64 17.95 -24.39 -9.65
N ARG A 65 18.40 -24.28 -8.38
CA ARG A 65 18.95 -25.43 -7.63
C ARG A 65 17.91 -26.54 -7.39
N LEU A 66 16.63 -26.19 -7.37
CA LEU A 66 15.50 -27.13 -7.27
C LEU A 66 15.02 -27.64 -8.66
N GLY A 67 15.64 -27.20 -9.75
CA GLY A 67 15.35 -27.65 -11.11
C GLY A 67 14.34 -26.79 -11.89
N TYR A 68 13.98 -25.60 -11.40
CA TYR A 68 13.10 -24.68 -12.14
C TYR A 68 13.78 -24.05 -13.36
N GLN A 69 13.03 -23.94 -14.45
CA GLN A 69 13.33 -23.04 -15.56
C GLN A 69 12.82 -21.63 -15.21
N ALA A 70 13.71 -20.84 -14.60
CA ALA A 70 13.40 -19.51 -14.09
C ALA A 70 13.76 -18.39 -15.09
N GLU A 71 12.78 -17.54 -15.42
CA GLU A 71 12.97 -16.29 -16.17
C GLU A 71 12.93 -15.11 -15.19
N VAL A 72 14.03 -14.35 -15.10
CA VAL A 72 14.11 -13.12 -14.30
C VAL A 72 13.99 -11.92 -15.23
N VAL A 73 13.04 -11.03 -14.92
CA VAL A 73 12.80 -9.79 -15.65
C VAL A 73 12.78 -8.60 -14.69
N LYS A 74 13.23 -7.44 -15.17
CA LYS A 74 13.54 -6.28 -14.32
C LYS A 74 12.94 -5.01 -14.89
N ASN A 75 12.39 -4.16 -14.02
CA ASN A 75 11.89 -2.83 -14.36
C ASN A 75 11.00 -2.81 -15.61
N LEU A 76 10.02 -3.71 -15.66
CA LEU A 76 9.14 -3.84 -16.81
C LEU A 76 8.07 -2.76 -16.81
N GLY A 77 7.88 -2.14 -17.97
CA GLY A 77 6.68 -1.35 -18.28
C GLY A 77 5.48 -2.26 -18.55
N LYS A 78 4.28 -1.68 -18.62
CA LYS A 78 3.02 -2.45 -18.63
C LYS A 78 2.96 -3.46 -19.77
N LYS A 79 3.35 -3.03 -20.98
CA LYS A 79 3.35 -3.88 -22.18
C LYS A 79 4.33 -5.04 -22.02
N ASP A 80 5.56 -4.76 -21.63
CA ASP A 80 6.62 -5.78 -21.53
C ASP A 80 6.34 -6.77 -20.39
N MET A 81 5.70 -6.30 -19.31
CA MET A 81 5.20 -7.16 -18.23
C MET A 81 4.13 -8.12 -18.74
N GLY A 82 3.19 -7.64 -19.56
CA GLY A 82 2.21 -8.48 -20.25
C GLY A 82 2.87 -9.52 -21.16
N ASP A 83 3.85 -9.11 -21.97
CA ASP A 83 4.57 -10.02 -22.87
C ASP A 83 5.36 -11.10 -22.10
N ALA A 84 5.96 -10.76 -20.95
CA ALA A 84 6.65 -11.71 -20.08
C ALA A 84 5.68 -12.73 -19.47
N ILE A 85 4.50 -12.29 -19.02
CA ILE A 85 3.46 -13.18 -18.51
C ILE A 85 2.98 -14.13 -19.62
N GLU A 86 2.74 -13.66 -20.84
CA GLU A 86 2.31 -14.52 -21.95
C GLU A 86 3.38 -15.56 -22.33
N ARG A 87 4.67 -15.18 -22.38
CA ARG A 87 5.77 -16.14 -22.58
C ARG A 87 5.83 -17.19 -21.48
N PHE A 88 5.63 -16.79 -20.22
CA PHE A 88 5.54 -17.73 -19.11
C PHE A 88 4.37 -18.70 -19.28
N LEU A 89 3.17 -18.20 -19.61
CA LEU A 89 1.98 -19.02 -19.85
C LEU A 89 2.13 -20.01 -21.01
N GLN A 90 2.96 -19.70 -22.02
CA GLN A 90 3.25 -20.60 -23.13
C GLN A 90 4.16 -21.77 -22.75
N ARG A 91 4.93 -21.65 -21.67
CA ARG A 91 5.79 -22.72 -21.13
C ARG A 91 5.05 -23.67 -20.18
N LEU A 92 3.80 -23.38 -19.84
CA LEU A 92 3.01 -24.15 -18.89
C LEU A 92 2.16 -25.22 -19.59
N ASP A 93 2.12 -26.39 -18.96
CA ASP A 93 1.31 -27.55 -19.33
C ASP A 93 0.56 -28.10 -18.09
N SER A 94 -0.32 -29.08 -18.28
CA SER A 94 -1.15 -29.61 -17.18
C SER A 94 -0.36 -30.32 -16.07
N GLY A 95 0.90 -30.69 -16.32
CA GLY A 95 1.81 -31.27 -15.34
C GLY A 95 2.68 -30.24 -14.63
N SER A 96 2.68 -28.98 -15.06
CA SER A 96 3.61 -27.96 -14.56
C SER A 96 3.40 -27.62 -13.09
N THR A 97 4.50 -27.29 -12.40
CA THR A 97 4.47 -26.45 -11.19
C THR A 97 4.90 -25.05 -11.60
N ALA A 98 4.00 -24.09 -11.45
CA ALA A 98 4.18 -22.71 -11.86
C ALA A 98 4.50 -21.84 -10.64
N VAL A 99 5.64 -21.15 -10.65
CA VAL A 99 6.00 -20.12 -9.66
C VAL A 99 5.93 -18.75 -10.30
N LEU A 100 5.08 -17.87 -9.78
CA LEU A 100 5.07 -16.45 -10.11
C LEU A 100 5.61 -15.67 -8.91
N PHE A 101 6.66 -14.89 -9.11
CA PHE A 101 7.20 -13.96 -8.13
C PHE A 101 7.12 -12.52 -8.65
N PHE A 102 6.69 -11.60 -7.79
CA PHE A 102 6.77 -10.17 -8.04
C PHE A 102 7.31 -9.44 -6.81
N ALA A 103 8.30 -8.57 -7.02
CA ALA A 103 8.72 -7.56 -6.06
C ALA A 103 8.68 -6.17 -6.70
N GLY A 104 8.14 -5.19 -5.97
CA GLY A 104 7.94 -3.83 -6.46
C GLY A 104 6.76 -3.16 -5.77
N PHE A 105 6.18 -2.11 -6.35
CA PHE A 105 4.96 -1.52 -5.81
C PHE A 105 3.74 -2.37 -6.17
N GLY A 106 2.88 -2.58 -5.18
CA GLY A 106 1.54 -3.15 -5.36
C GLY A 106 0.51 -2.18 -4.82
N VAL A 107 -0.63 -2.07 -5.51
CA VAL A 107 -1.74 -1.20 -5.12
C VAL A 107 -3.03 -2.02 -5.09
N GLN A 108 -3.86 -1.77 -4.08
CA GLN A 108 -5.22 -2.30 -4.03
C GLN A 108 -6.22 -1.31 -4.63
N ALA A 109 -7.07 -1.79 -5.54
CA ALA A 109 -8.24 -1.07 -6.03
C ALA A 109 -9.43 -2.02 -6.14
N GLY A 110 -10.62 -1.60 -5.69
CA GLY A 110 -11.84 -2.43 -5.75
C GLY A 110 -11.70 -3.82 -5.09
N GLY A 111 -10.88 -3.94 -4.04
CA GLY A 111 -10.61 -5.20 -3.35
C GLY A 111 -9.81 -6.22 -4.16
N LYS A 112 -9.08 -5.77 -5.20
CA LYS A 112 -8.13 -6.58 -5.99
C LYS A 112 -6.71 -6.05 -5.83
N ASN A 113 -5.74 -6.93 -5.99
CA ASN A 113 -4.32 -6.59 -5.98
C ASN A 113 -3.81 -6.33 -7.40
N TYR A 114 -3.13 -5.21 -7.59
CA TYR A 114 -2.48 -4.83 -8.85
C TYR A 114 -0.97 -4.73 -8.64
N LEU A 115 -0.22 -5.40 -9.50
CA LEU A 115 1.23 -5.26 -9.60
C LEU A 115 1.52 -4.04 -10.47
N ILE A 116 2.39 -3.13 -10.02
CA ILE A 116 2.59 -1.84 -10.70
C ILE A 116 3.79 -1.88 -11.64
N PRO A 117 3.57 -1.66 -12.96
CA PRO A 117 4.66 -1.45 -13.91
C PRO A 117 5.43 -0.16 -13.65
N VAL A 118 6.69 -0.08 -14.08
CA VAL A 118 7.53 1.11 -13.83
C VAL A 118 7.08 2.35 -14.60
N ASP A 119 6.30 2.19 -15.66
CA ASP A 119 5.74 3.26 -16.51
C ASP A 119 4.28 3.59 -16.18
N ALA A 120 3.76 3.11 -15.04
CA ALA A 120 2.36 3.30 -14.65
C ALA A 120 2.08 4.76 -14.24
N HIS A 121 1.02 5.34 -14.80
CA HIS A 121 0.56 6.70 -14.49
C HIS A 121 -0.70 6.69 -13.62
N ILE A 122 -0.52 6.41 -12.33
CA ILE A 122 -1.62 6.25 -11.37
C ILE A 122 -1.80 7.55 -10.59
N TRP A 123 -3.00 8.11 -10.72
CA TRP A 123 -3.42 9.34 -10.05
C TRP A 123 -4.77 9.16 -9.36
N SER A 124 -5.65 8.32 -9.87
CA SER A 124 -6.89 7.92 -9.22
C SER A 124 -6.93 6.42 -8.92
N GLU A 125 -7.90 5.98 -8.12
CA GLU A 125 -8.15 4.56 -7.92
C GLU A 125 -8.50 3.85 -9.25
N ASP A 126 -9.24 4.49 -10.14
CA ASP A 126 -9.61 3.94 -11.45
C ASP A 126 -8.38 3.72 -12.35
N ASP A 127 -7.35 4.55 -12.19
CA ASP A 127 -6.10 4.40 -12.93
C ASP A 127 -5.35 3.13 -12.53
N VAL A 128 -5.52 2.65 -11.29
CA VAL A 128 -4.89 1.42 -10.83
C VAL A 128 -5.31 0.26 -11.73
N ALA A 129 -6.59 0.16 -12.08
CA ALA A 129 -7.10 -0.89 -12.95
C ALA A 129 -6.60 -0.74 -14.39
N SER A 130 -6.52 0.49 -14.90
CA SER A 130 -6.13 0.75 -16.29
C SER A 130 -4.62 0.80 -16.52
N GLN A 131 -3.80 1.00 -15.48
CA GLN A 131 -2.33 1.10 -15.57
C GLN A 131 -1.62 -0.09 -14.93
N GLY A 132 -2.20 -0.67 -13.88
CA GLY A 132 -1.65 -1.85 -13.20
C GLY A 132 -1.90 -3.16 -13.96
N VAL A 133 -1.28 -4.23 -13.44
CA VAL A 133 -1.52 -5.62 -13.86
C VAL A 133 -2.26 -6.35 -12.74
N SER A 134 -3.52 -6.73 -12.99
CA SER A 134 -4.36 -7.46 -12.04
C SER A 134 -3.74 -8.82 -11.70
N LEU A 135 -3.42 -9.05 -10.43
CA LEU A 135 -2.89 -10.34 -9.99
C LEU A 135 -3.93 -11.44 -10.18
N ASP A 136 -5.20 -11.18 -9.83
CA ASP A 136 -6.31 -12.12 -10.01
C ASP A 136 -6.42 -12.60 -11.46
N ASP A 137 -6.28 -11.69 -12.43
CA ASP A 137 -6.39 -12.04 -13.85
C ASP A 137 -5.20 -12.89 -14.31
N VAL A 138 -3.99 -12.60 -13.81
CA VAL A 138 -2.81 -13.42 -14.08
C VAL A 138 -2.98 -14.83 -13.49
N LEU A 139 -3.45 -14.94 -12.25
CA LEU A 139 -3.69 -16.23 -11.61
C LEU A 139 -4.79 -17.03 -12.32
N ALA A 140 -5.84 -16.37 -12.80
CA ALA A 140 -6.88 -17.00 -13.61
C ALA A 140 -6.33 -17.53 -14.94
N LYS A 141 -5.46 -16.77 -15.62
CA LYS A 141 -4.77 -17.22 -16.84
C LYS A 141 -3.87 -18.43 -16.60
N ILE A 142 -3.15 -18.48 -15.47
CA ILE A 142 -2.34 -19.64 -15.10
C ILE A 142 -3.26 -20.84 -14.79
N ALA A 143 -4.34 -20.64 -14.03
CA ALA A 143 -5.31 -21.68 -13.72
C ALA A 143 -5.92 -22.30 -14.99
N ALA A 144 -6.20 -21.49 -16.01
CA ALA A 144 -6.71 -21.94 -17.31
C ALA A 144 -5.72 -22.84 -18.10
N ARG A 145 -4.46 -22.97 -17.65
CA ARG A 145 -3.50 -23.95 -18.20
C ARG A 145 -3.60 -25.32 -17.54
N ASN A 146 -4.51 -25.50 -16.57
CA ASN A 146 -4.70 -26.74 -15.80
C ASN A 146 -3.42 -27.25 -15.14
N VAL A 147 -2.52 -26.33 -14.75
CA VAL A 147 -1.25 -26.70 -14.10
C VAL A 147 -1.51 -27.44 -12.79
N LYS A 148 -0.62 -28.38 -12.46
CA LYS A 148 -0.69 -29.20 -11.25
C LYS A 148 -0.65 -28.35 -9.98
N THR A 149 0.24 -27.36 -9.95
CA THR A 149 0.42 -26.48 -8.79
C THR A 149 0.72 -25.05 -9.21
N ARG A 150 0.10 -24.09 -8.53
CA ARG A 150 0.42 -22.66 -8.62
C ARG A 150 1.03 -22.18 -7.31
N ILE A 151 2.17 -21.53 -7.37
CA ILE A 151 2.80 -20.87 -6.23
C ILE A 151 2.98 -19.40 -6.60
N VAL A 152 2.51 -18.51 -5.73
CA VAL A 152 2.48 -17.06 -5.98
C VAL A 152 3.14 -16.37 -4.81
N LEU A 153 4.20 -15.61 -5.09
CA LEU A 153 5.01 -14.94 -4.09
C LEU A 153 5.02 -13.44 -4.40
N VAL A 154 4.43 -12.62 -3.53
CA VAL A 154 4.23 -11.18 -3.80
C VAL A 154 4.87 -10.36 -2.68
N ASP A 155 5.99 -9.72 -3.02
CA ASP A 155 6.67 -8.77 -2.15
C ASP A 155 6.39 -7.31 -2.57
N ALA A 156 5.15 -6.89 -2.35
CA ALA A 156 4.65 -5.63 -2.89
C ALA A 156 3.91 -4.72 -1.90
N ALA A 157 3.83 -5.12 -0.64
CA ALA A 157 3.16 -4.37 0.41
C ALA A 157 4.05 -3.22 0.91
N ARG A 158 4.38 -2.29 0.03
CA ARG A 158 5.35 -1.21 0.25
C ARG A 158 4.65 0.13 0.23
N ARG A 159 5.20 1.13 0.94
CA ARG A 159 4.74 2.52 0.77
C ARG A 159 5.02 2.93 -0.68
N ASN A 160 3.96 3.03 -1.48
CA ASN A 160 4.07 3.43 -2.87
C ASN A 160 3.67 4.92 -3.01
N PRO A 161 4.28 5.66 -3.95
CA PRO A 161 4.03 7.09 -4.17
C PRO A 161 2.67 7.37 -4.82
N PHE A 162 1.98 6.33 -5.31
CA PHE A 162 0.74 6.48 -6.06
C PHE A 162 -0.46 6.63 -5.14
N ASP A 163 -0.58 5.77 -4.12
CA ASP A 163 -1.72 5.77 -3.20
C ASP A 163 -1.91 7.13 -2.53
N THR A 164 -0.82 7.82 -2.19
CA THR A 164 -0.87 9.15 -1.54
C THR A 164 -1.43 10.26 -2.44
N ARG A 165 -1.59 10.01 -3.75
CA ARG A 165 -2.13 11.00 -4.70
C ARG A 165 -3.65 11.08 -4.68
N PHE A 166 -4.33 9.98 -4.34
CA PHE A 166 -5.79 9.88 -4.32
C PHE A 166 -6.38 9.30 -3.03
N ARG A 167 -5.52 8.90 -2.09
CA ARG A 167 -5.92 8.45 -0.76
C ARG A 167 -4.98 9.04 0.27
N SER A 168 -5.54 9.34 1.43
CA SER A 168 -4.75 9.84 2.56
C SER A 168 -3.97 8.70 3.24
N VAL A 169 -4.45 7.44 3.14
CA VAL A 169 -3.74 6.26 3.65
C VAL A 169 -3.74 5.10 2.63
N PRO A 170 -2.55 4.58 2.27
CA PRO A 170 -2.46 3.37 1.45
C PRO A 170 -2.98 2.14 2.24
N PRO A 171 -3.94 1.38 1.70
CA PRO A 171 -4.45 0.18 2.36
C PRO A 171 -3.46 -1.00 2.32
N GLY A 172 -2.35 -0.88 1.58
CA GLY A 172 -1.48 -2.03 1.27
C GLY A 172 -2.16 -2.98 0.28
N LEU A 173 -1.77 -4.26 0.33
CA LEU A 173 -2.42 -5.29 -0.50
C LEU A 173 -3.77 -5.71 0.08
N ALA A 174 -4.73 -5.98 -0.80
CA ALA A 174 -5.97 -6.68 -0.48
C ALA A 174 -5.68 -8.10 0.02
N ALA A 175 -6.57 -8.62 0.85
CA ALA A 175 -6.54 -10.03 1.21
C ALA A 175 -6.61 -10.90 -0.06
N PRO A 176 -5.73 -11.91 -0.19
CA PRO A 176 -5.77 -12.78 -1.35
C PRO A 176 -7.11 -13.52 -1.40
N ARG A 177 -7.66 -13.65 -2.60
CA ARG A 177 -8.84 -14.48 -2.82
C ARG A 177 -8.40 -15.93 -2.87
N HIS A 178 -8.91 -16.72 -1.93
CA HIS A 178 -8.64 -18.15 -1.88
C HIS A 178 -8.92 -18.80 -3.23
N SER A 179 -7.94 -19.53 -3.75
CA SER A 179 -8.03 -20.23 -5.04
C SER A 179 -7.52 -21.66 -4.89
N GLU A 180 -8.40 -22.63 -5.12
CA GLU A 180 -8.02 -24.05 -5.15
C GLU A 180 -6.82 -24.27 -6.06
N GLY A 181 -5.85 -25.07 -5.62
CA GLY A 181 -4.61 -25.35 -6.35
C GLY A 181 -3.56 -24.24 -6.34
N THR A 182 -3.78 -23.16 -5.58
CA THR A 182 -2.82 -22.06 -5.41
C THR A 182 -2.26 -22.00 -4.00
N LEU A 183 -0.94 -21.87 -3.88
CA LEU A 183 -0.24 -21.51 -2.64
C LEU A 183 0.27 -20.06 -2.77
N GLY A 184 -0.39 -19.13 -2.11
CA GLY A 184 -0.05 -17.71 -2.14
C GLY A 184 0.70 -17.27 -0.89
N PHE A 185 1.73 -16.44 -1.06
CA PHE A 185 2.50 -15.85 0.03
C PHE A 185 2.78 -14.37 -0.24
N TYR A 186 2.30 -13.48 0.64
CA TYR A 186 2.20 -12.04 0.38
C TYR A 186 2.86 -11.26 1.51
N SER A 187 3.75 -10.32 1.22
CA SER A 187 4.63 -9.68 2.23
C SER A 187 3.87 -8.94 3.34
N ALA A 188 2.71 -8.35 3.05
CA ALA A 188 1.72 -7.96 4.06
C ALA A 188 0.35 -7.65 3.39
N VAL A 189 -0.75 -7.83 4.12
CA VAL A 189 -2.12 -7.48 3.69
C VAL A 189 -2.69 -6.43 4.64
N GLY A 190 -3.43 -5.45 4.12
CA GLY A 190 -3.95 -4.35 4.93
C GLY A 190 -2.82 -3.47 5.50
N ALA A 191 -1.69 -3.43 4.81
CA ALA A 191 -0.42 -3.00 5.38
C ALA A 191 0.63 -2.56 4.38
N ILE A 192 1.46 -1.62 4.82
CA ILE A 192 2.72 -1.26 4.17
C ILE A 192 3.90 -1.66 5.08
N SER A 193 4.99 -2.05 4.43
CA SER A 193 6.31 -2.31 5.00
C SER A 193 7.32 -1.40 4.31
N ASN A 194 8.34 -0.98 5.04
CA ASN A 194 9.44 -0.20 4.50
C ASN A 194 10.64 -1.12 4.33
N ASP A 195 11.34 -0.95 3.21
CA ASP A 195 12.66 -1.54 3.08
C ASP A 195 13.63 -0.89 4.07
N PRO A 196 14.51 -1.68 4.70
CA PRO A 196 15.66 -1.12 5.38
C PRO A 196 16.52 -0.38 4.34
N PRO A 197 16.95 0.87 4.60
CA PRO A 197 17.65 1.70 3.61
C PRO A 197 19.03 1.18 3.16
N ALA A 198 19.48 0.02 3.64
CA ALA A 198 20.79 -0.56 3.31
C ALA A 198 20.75 -2.09 3.12
N ALA A 199 19.57 -2.70 2.95
CA ALA A 199 19.48 -4.14 2.74
C ALA A 199 19.75 -4.51 1.27
N LYS A 200 20.62 -5.51 1.04
CA LYS A 200 20.83 -6.08 -0.31
C LYS A 200 19.57 -6.81 -0.81
N ASN A 201 18.86 -7.47 0.09
CA ASN A 201 17.68 -8.28 -0.17
C ASN A 201 16.62 -8.03 0.90
N SER A 202 15.35 -8.18 0.57
CA SER A 202 14.28 -8.12 1.56
C SER A 202 14.40 -9.26 2.57
N LEU A 203 13.87 -9.02 3.77
CA LEU A 203 13.67 -10.08 4.76
C LEU A 203 12.72 -11.15 4.23
N PHE A 204 11.70 -10.74 3.46
CA PHE A 204 10.72 -11.63 2.82
C PHE A 204 11.40 -12.71 1.96
N VAL A 205 12.22 -12.31 0.99
CA VAL A 205 12.92 -13.27 0.12
C VAL A 205 14.05 -14.00 0.84
N THR A 206 14.72 -13.33 1.78
CA THR A 206 15.80 -13.96 2.55
C THR A 206 15.29 -15.16 3.35
N GLU A 207 14.14 -15.04 4.01
CA GLU A 207 13.57 -16.14 4.77
C GLU A 207 12.95 -17.23 3.89
N ILE A 208 12.31 -16.87 2.77
CA ILE A 208 11.83 -17.86 1.79
C ILE A 208 12.99 -18.72 1.30
N VAL A 209 14.06 -18.11 0.78
CA VAL A 209 15.21 -18.82 0.21
C VAL A 209 15.87 -19.72 1.25
N ARG A 210 15.97 -19.26 2.51
CA ARG A 210 16.48 -20.09 3.60
C ARG A 210 15.60 -21.31 3.84
N LYS A 211 14.27 -21.13 3.93
CA LYS A 211 13.34 -22.20 4.28
C LYS A 211 13.08 -23.21 3.17
N ILE A 212 13.10 -22.79 1.90
CA ILE A 212 12.95 -23.73 0.78
C ILE A 212 14.21 -24.59 0.57
N GLY A 213 15.35 -24.18 1.12
CA GLY A 213 16.59 -24.95 1.11
C GLY A 213 16.70 -25.96 2.28
N GLU A 214 15.81 -25.91 3.27
CA GLU A 214 15.76 -26.90 4.35
C GLU A 214 15.13 -28.20 3.83
N ALA A 215 15.77 -29.34 4.09
CA ALA A 215 15.25 -30.66 3.70
C ALA A 215 13.92 -30.99 4.43
N ASP A 216 13.14 -31.92 3.86
CA ASP A 216 11.94 -32.52 4.45
C ASP A 216 10.72 -31.61 4.68
N ARG A 217 10.68 -30.42 4.07
CA ARG A 217 9.50 -29.55 4.06
C ARG A 217 8.79 -29.57 2.71
N ASP A 218 7.47 -29.68 2.74
CA ASP A 218 6.68 -29.28 1.57
C ASP A 218 6.60 -27.75 1.45
N ALA A 219 6.10 -27.25 0.32
CA ALA A 219 6.05 -25.83 -0.01
C ALA A 219 5.28 -25.02 1.05
N ALA A 220 4.14 -25.53 1.53
CA ALA A 220 3.33 -24.84 2.53
C ALA A 220 4.05 -24.78 3.89
N GLN A 221 4.71 -25.86 4.29
CA GLN A 221 5.53 -25.91 5.51
C GLN A 221 6.74 -24.97 5.44
N ALA A 222 7.41 -24.88 4.29
CA ALA A 222 8.55 -23.98 4.09
C ALA A 222 8.10 -22.51 4.19
N LEU A 223 7.04 -22.11 3.48
CA LEU A 223 6.54 -20.73 3.51
C LEU A 223 5.91 -20.37 4.86
N GLY A 224 5.24 -21.31 5.53
CA GLY A 224 4.76 -21.11 6.90
C GLY A 224 5.90 -20.83 7.88
N ALA A 225 6.99 -21.59 7.81
CA ALA A 225 8.16 -21.34 8.64
C ALA A 225 8.87 -20.03 8.30
N ALA A 226 8.85 -19.61 7.04
CA ALA A 226 9.39 -18.31 6.64
C ALA A 226 8.55 -17.18 7.23
N ARG A 227 7.22 -17.27 7.15
CA ARG A 227 6.29 -16.33 7.78
C ARG A 227 6.58 -16.14 9.26
N ASP A 228 6.70 -17.26 9.98
CA ASP A 228 6.88 -17.23 11.43
C ASP A 228 8.20 -16.57 11.82
N GLU A 229 9.27 -16.80 11.05
CA GLU A 229 10.56 -16.12 11.25
C GLU A 229 10.47 -14.61 10.92
N ILE A 230 9.81 -14.26 9.80
CA ILE A 230 9.60 -12.86 9.44
C ILE A 230 8.83 -12.15 10.56
N ALA A 231 7.79 -12.78 11.11
CA ALA A 231 6.99 -12.22 12.20
C ALA A 231 7.83 -11.98 13.47
N LEU A 232 8.75 -12.89 13.81
CA LEU A 232 9.67 -12.73 14.95
C LEU A 232 10.64 -11.56 14.75
N GLN A 233 11.12 -11.35 13.52
CA GLN A 233 12.07 -10.28 13.19
C GLN A 233 11.39 -8.93 12.89
N ALA A 234 10.10 -8.92 12.57
CA ALA A 234 9.34 -7.78 12.07
C ALA A 234 9.10 -6.64 13.08
N LYS A 235 9.49 -6.78 14.36
CA LYS A 235 9.38 -5.74 15.42
C LYS A 235 8.04 -4.96 15.42
N GLY A 236 6.93 -5.67 15.22
CA GLY A 236 5.58 -5.07 15.20
C GLY A 236 5.06 -4.68 13.80
N GLN A 237 5.82 -4.92 12.73
CA GLN A 237 5.26 -4.91 11.37
C GLN A 237 4.37 -6.16 11.14
N PRO A 238 3.32 -6.02 10.32
CA PRO A 238 2.45 -7.15 10.00
C PRO A 238 3.21 -8.26 9.30
N ALA A 239 2.94 -9.50 9.74
CA ALA A 239 3.53 -10.68 9.15
C ALA A 239 2.96 -10.94 7.75
N PRO A 240 3.73 -11.65 6.90
CA PRO A 240 3.22 -12.12 5.62
C PRO A 240 1.96 -12.98 5.76
N VAL A 241 1.10 -12.93 4.75
CA VAL A 241 -0.08 -13.78 4.65
C VAL A 241 0.25 -15.01 3.82
N LEU A 242 -0.05 -16.19 4.37
CA LEU A 242 -0.01 -17.47 3.66
C LEU A 242 -1.45 -17.90 3.36
N ASP A 243 -1.80 -17.98 2.09
CA ASP A 243 -3.06 -18.54 1.60
C ASP A 243 -2.77 -19.90 0.96
N ASN A 244 -3.25 -20.98 1.58
CA ASN A 244 -2.98 -22.34 1.14
C ASN A 244 -4.23 -23.00 0.57
N GLY A 245 -4.37 -22.98 -0.75
CA GLY A 245 -5.41 -23.70 -1.50
C GLY A 245 -4.98 -25.06 -2.04
N LEU A 246 -3.83 -25.61 -1.61
CA LEU A 246 -3.36 -26.90 -2.11
C LEU A 246 -4.16 -28.06 -1.49
N ALA A 247 -4.66 -28.96 -2.35
CA ALA A 247 -5.38 -30.16 -1.91
C ALA A 247 -4.47 -31.28 -1.37
N ALA A 248 -3.16 -31.19 -1.63
CA ALA A 248 -2.18 -32.18 -1.23
C ALA A 248 -0.81 -31.54 -0.97
N ARG A 249 0.10 -32.28 -0.33
CA ARG A 249 1.48 -31.85 -0.12
C ARG A 249 2.18 -31.68 -1.46
N VAL A 250 2.77 -30.51 -1.66
CA VAL A 250 3.57 -30.20 -2.86
C VAL A 250 5.01 -29.94 -2.44
N TRP A 251 5.93 -30.73 -2.98
CA TRP A 251 7.36 -30.54 -2.80
C TRP A 251 7.87 -29.58 -3.88
N LEU A 252 8.66 -28.58 -3.47
CA LEU A 252 9.10 -27.53 -4.39
C LEU A 252 9.97 -28.05 -5.52
N ASP A 253 10.80 -29.07 -5.27
CA ASP A 253 11.62 -29.74 -6.29
C ASP A 253 10.86 -30.82 -7.10
N GLY A 254 9.56 -30.97 -6.84
CA GLY A 254 8.70 -31.99 -7.46
C GLY A 254 8.89 -33.41 -6.91
N LYS A 255 9.76 -33.63 -5.92
CA LYS A 255 10.11 -34.96 -5.42
C LYS A 255 9.65 -35.15 -3.98
N PRO A 256 8.88 -36.21 -3.67
CA PRO A 256 8.56 -36.52 -2.28
C PRO A 256 9.83 -36.86 -1.47
N HIS A 257 10.01 -36.22 -0.33
CA HIS A 257 11.05 -36.60 0.65
C HIS A 257 10.44 -37.46 1.76
N ALA A 258 11.11 -38.56 2.11
CA ALA A 258 10.70 -39.47 3.17
C ALA A 258 11.25 -38.98 4.51
N GLY A 259 10.39 -38.47 5.40
CA GLY A 259 10.81 -38.04 6.75
C GLY A 259 9.84 -37.14 7.51
N ALA A 260 8.88 -36.49 6.84
CA ALA A 260 7.98 -35.57 7.53
C ALA A 260 6.87 -36.31 8.32
N PRO A 261 6.68 -36.04 9.63
CA PRO A 261 5.51 -36.52 10.36
C PRO A 261 4.24 -36.06 9.65
N ALA A 262 3.27 -36.95 9.49
CA ALA A 262 1.95 -36.60 9.02
C ALA A 262 1.27 -35.71 10.07
N THR A 263 1.43 -34.39 9.97
CA THR A 263 0.52 -33.48 10.67
C THR A 263 -0.84 -33.62 9.99
N LYS A 264 -1.84 -34.09 10.74
CA LYS A 264 -3.23 -34.09 10.32
C LYS A 264 -3.60 -32.72 9.70
N PRO A 265 -4.52 -32.68 8.71
CA PRO A 265 -5.15 -31.43 8.32
C PRO A 265 -5.61 -30.69 9.59
N PRO A 266 -5.54 -29.34 9.64
CA PRO A 266 -6.14 -28.62 10.74
C PRO A 266 -7.57 -29.11 10.87
N GLU A 267 -7.92 -29.68 12.03
CA GLU A 267 -9.32 -29.91 12.34
C GLU A 267 -10.00 -28.56 12.14
N THR A 268 -10.98 -28.52 11.23
CA THR A 268 -11.94 -27.44 11.16
C THR A 268 -12.57 -27.37 12.54
N GLY A 269 -12.01 -26.52 13.40
CA GLY A 269 -12.62 -26.20 14.69
C GLY A 269 -14.05 -25.78 14.39
N PRO A 270 -15.04 -26.32 15.13
CA PRO A 270 -16.43 -25.99 14.85
C PRO A 270 -16.57 -24.47 14.89
N ALA A 271 -17.32 -23.94 13.92
CA ALA A 271 -17.78 -22.56 13.93
C ALA A 271 -18.15 -22.16 15.36
N PRO A 272 -17.75 -20.98 15.86
CA PRO A 272 -18.06 -20.59 17.22
C PRO A 272 -19.57 -20.62 17.38
N THR A 273 -20.04 -21.65 18.09
CA THR A 273 -21.42 -21.74 18.53
C THR A 273 -21.61 -20.62 19.52
N SER A 274 -22.55 -19.74 19.20
CA SER A 274 -23.04 -18.70 20.09
C SER A 274 -23.42 -19.31 21.42
N LYS A 275 -22.61 -19.06 22.45
CA LYS A 275 -23.02 -19.34 23.83
C LYS A 275 -23.66 -18.07 24.39
N PRO A 276 -24.80 -18.17 25.10
CA PRO A 276 -25.68 -17.03 25.37
C PRO A 276 -25.04 -16.04 26.33
N GLU A 277 -25.34 -14.75 26.12
CA GLU A 277 -25.03 -13.66 27.04
C GLU A 277 -25.43 -14.00 28.49
N PRO A 278 -24.61 -13.65 29.50
CA PRO A 278 -25.05 -13.66 30.87
C PRO A 278 -26.04 -12.50 31.09
N LYS A 279 -27.24 -12.85 31.56
CA LYS A 279 -28.25 -11.91 32.05
C LYS A 279 -27.64 -10.89 33.02
N LEU A 280 -27.82 -9.62 32.70
CA LEU A 280 -27.64 -8.49 33.61
C LEU A 280 -28.68 -8.59 34.74
N GLU A 281 -28.22 -8.71 35.99
CA GLU A 281 -29.01 -8.36 37.17
C GLU A 281 -28.76 -6.90 37.57
N PRO A 282 -29.77 -6.20 38.09
CA PRO A 282 -29.75 -4.75 38.25
C PRO A 282 -29.06 -4.34 39.56
N LYS A 283 -28.21 -3.30 39.49
CA LYS A 283 -27.70 -2.62 40.69
C LYS A 283 -28.67 -1.51 41.13
N PRO A 284 -28.82 -1.25 42.45
CA PRO A 284 -29.88 -0.40 42.98
C PRO A 284 -29.51 1.07 42.98
N ASP A 285 -30.57 1.88 42.91
CA ASP A 285 -30.60 3.33 43.04
C ASP A 285 -29.89 3.86 44.29
N THR A 286 -29.20 4.99 44.15
CA THR A 286 -29.14 5.97 45.24
C THR A 286 -28.94 7.37 44.67
N LYS A 287 -29.96 8.21 44.90
CA LYS A 287 -30.01 9.65 44.63
C LYS A 287 -29.73 10.41 45.95
N PRO A 288 -29.72 11.76 45.98
CA PRO A 288 -28.51 12.57 46.11
C PRO A 288 -28.42 13.30 47.48
N ALA A 289 -27.22 13.74 47.87
CA ALA A 289 -27.05 14.64 49.01
C ALA A 289 -26.39 15.97 48.57
N THR A 290 -27.15 17.04 48.79
CA THR A 290 -26.82 18.46 48.68
C THR A 290 -26.05 19.00 49.89
N SER A 291 -25.13 19.95 49.69
CA SER A 291 -24.77 21.05 50.63
C SER A 291 -23.68 21.91 49.98
N ARG A 292 -23.91 23.14 49.50
CA ARG A 292 -24.10 24.45 50.18
C ARG A 292 -22.80 25.06 50.78
N VAL A 293 -22.31 26.07 50.07
CA VAL A 293 -21.69 27.39 50.41
C VAL A 293 -21.26 27.69 51.86
N GLU A 294 -20.03 28.21 52.01
CA GLU A 294 -19.57 29.30 52.93
C GLU A 294 -18.13 29.73 52.49
N SER A 295 -17.91 30.92 51.92
CA SER A 295 -17.64 32.27 52.46
C SER A 295 -16.27 32.51 53.15
N LYS A 296 -15.57 33.53 52.62
CA LYS A 296 -14.26 34.14 52.92
C LYS A 296 -14.17 34.73 54.36
N PRO A 297 -12.97 35.14 54.84
CA PRO A 297 -12.69 36.58 54.87
C PRO A 297 -11.22 37.00 54.58
N GLU A 298 -11.07 38.30 54.30
CA GLU A 298 -9.87 39.07 53.93
C GLU A 298 -9.14 39.68 55.13
N THR A 299 -7.81 39.91 55.01
CA THR A 299 -7.02 41.16 55.30
C THR A 299 -5.50 40.82 55.26
N LYS A 300 -4.49 41.65 54.92
CA LYS A 300 -4.27 43.10 54.72
C LYS A 300 -2.91 43.32 53.99
N LEU A 301 -2.78 44.41 53.22
CA LEU A 301 -1.54 44.97 52.61
C LEU A 301 -0.54 45.47 53.70
N GLU A 302 0.79 45.60 53.56
CA GLU A 302 1.74 46.22 52.59
C GLU A 302 3.20 46.06 53.19
N PRO A 303 4.36 46.54 52.65
CA PRO A 303 4.73 47.08 51.32
C PRO A 303 6.01 46.43 50.70
N LYS A 304 6.36 46.82 49.45
CA LYS A 304 7.55 46.40 48.67
C LYS A 304 8.86 47.11 49.07
N PRO A 305 10.03 46.56 48.66
CA PRO A 305 10.96 47.38 47.90
C PRO A 305 11.53 46.71 46.63
N ASP A 306 11.58 47.52 45.57
CA ASP A 306 12.55 47.67 44.48
C ASP A 306 13.14 46.47 43.71
N THR A 307 12.60 46.34 42.50
CA THR A 307 13.31 46.40 41.21
C THR A 307 14.53 45.48 40.99
N LYS A 308 14.26 44.37 40.30
CA LYS A 308 15.20 43.79 39.32
C LYS A 308 14.41 43.44 38.06
N VAL A 309 14.72 44.14 36.97
CA VAL A 309 14.14 43.88 35.64
C VAL A 309 14.73 42.57 35.14
N GLU A 310 13.97 41.49 35.32
CA GLU A 310 14.24 40.22 34.66
C GLU A 310 13.37 40.17 33.40
N SER A 311 14.04 40.15 32.25
CA SER A 311 13.43 40.09 30.94
C SER A 311 12.50 38.90 30.84
N LYS A 312 11.20 39.17 30.67
CA LYS A 312 10.17 38.20 30.30
C LYS A 312 10.70 37.36 29.12
N PRO A 313 10.67 36.02 29.17
CA PRO A 313 11.03 35.22 28.01
C PRO A 313 10.10 35.63 26.87
N GLU A 314 10.68 35.98 25.72
CA GLU A 314 9.92 36.22 24.50
C GLU A 314 8.93 35.06 24.29
N PRO A 315 7.67 35.34 23.94
CA PRO A 315 6.78 34.27 23.54
C PRO A 315 7.46 33.56 22.37
N LYS A 316 7.71 32.25 22.53
CA LYS A 316 8.14 31.40 21.42
C LYS A 316 7.20 31.69 20.25
N PRO A 317 7.72 31.91 19.03
CA PRO A 317 6.87 32.20 17.89
C PRO A 317 5.84 31.08 17.78
N VAL A 318 4.55 31.45 17.85
CA VAL A 318 3.46 30.57 17.49
C VAL A 318 3.76 30.10 16.07
N PRO A 319 3.83 28.79 15.80
CA PRO A 319 4.13 28.31 14.46
C PRO A 319 3.09 28.89 13.51
N THR A 320 3.53 29.71 12.57
CA THR A 320 2.70 30.19 11.48
C THR A 320 2.28 29.00 10.64
N CYS A 321 0.97 28.82 10.48
CA CYS A 321 0.37 27.84 9.58
C CYS A 321 1.06 27.86 8.20
N ARG A 322 1.84 26.81 7.89
CA ARG A 322 2.55 26.66 6.61
C ARG A 322 1.66 26.10 5.49
N ALA A 323 0.35 26.18 5.63
CA ALA A 323 -0.60 25.60 4.68
C ALA A 323 -0.42 26.12 3.24
N ASN A 324 0.14 27.32 3.04
CA ASN A 324 0.25 27.93 1.71
C ASN A 324 1.65 27.89 1.08
N GLU A 325 2.61 27.16 1.66
CA GLU A 325 3.95 27.02 1.08
C GLU A 325 3.94 25.97 -0.05
N VAL A 326 4.04 26.40 -1.30
CA VAL A 326 4.05 25.50 -2.48
C VAL A 326 5.32 24.66 -2.48
N LYS A 327 5.17 23.33 -2.56
CA LYS A 327 6.30 22.39 -2.68
C LYS A 327 6.79 22.31 -4.13
N PRO A 328 8.11 22.16 -4.37
CA PRO A 328 8.64 21.97 -5.71
C PRO A 328 8.19 20.64 -6.32
N TYR A 329 8.12 20.60 -7.66
CA TYR A 329 7.85 19.38 -8.45
C TYR A 329 9.15 18.61 -8.71
N SER A 330 9.06 17.29 -8.75
CA SER A 330 10.09 16.47 -9.40
C SER A 330 10.08 16.67 -10.92
N SER A 331 11.11 16.17 -11.60
CA SER A 331 11.17 16.26 -13.07
C SER A 331 10.04 15.49 -13.76
N SER A 332 9.64 14.33 -13.24
CA SER A 332 8.53 13.53 -13.77
C SER A 332 7.18 14.19 -13.50
N GLU A 333 6.98 14.74 -12.30
CA GLU A 333 5.77 15.47 -11.94
C GLU A 333 5.60 16.75 -12.77
N LEU A 334 6.70 17.47 -13.05
CA LEU A 334 6.66 18.64 -13.91
C LEU A 334 6.32 18.29 -15.37
N ALA A 335 6.90 17.20 -15.88
CA ALA A 335 6.58 16.68 -17.22
C ALA A 335 5.10 16.30 -17.32
N LEU A 336 4.57 15.61 -16.30
CA LEU A 336 3.15 15.29 -16.23
C LEU A 336 2.29 16.55 -16.15
N LYS A 337 2.62 17.51 -15.28
CA LYS A 337 1.87 18.76 -15.17
C LYS A 337 1.77 19.44 -16.54
N THR A 338 2.87 19.46 -17.28
CA THR A 338 2.95 20.03 -18.63
C THR A 338 2.05 19.27 -19.62
N ASP A 339 2.05 17.94 -19.58
CA ASP A 339 1.16 17.13 -20.41
C ASP A 339 -0.32 17.35 -20.06
N LEU A 340 -0.66 17.37 -18.77
CA LEU A 340 -2.02 17.65 -18.29
C LEU A 340 -2.47 19.05 -18.73
N ASP A 341 -1.62 20.06 -18.58
CA ASP A 341 -1.90 21.42 -19.06
C ASP A 341 -2.19 21.41 -20.57
N ALA A 342 -1.38 20.72 -21.37
CA ALA A 342 -1.61 20.60 -22.81
C ALA A 342 -2.91 19.85 -23.16
N ARG A 343 -3.27 18.80 -22.41
CA ARG A 343 -4.53 18.07 -22.58
C ARG A 343 -5.74 18.94 -22.28
N ILE A 344 -5.71 19.68 -21.17
CA ILE A 344 -6.79 20.58 -20.75
C ILE A 344 -6.97 21.72 -21.76
N VAL A 345 -5.89 22.20 -22.36
CA VAL A 345 -5.95 23.19 -23.45
C VAL A 345 -6.61 22.59 -24.69
N ARG A 346 -6.24 21.37 -25.10
CA ARG A 346 -6.84 20.69 -26.26
C ARG A 346 -8.30 20.30 -26.05
N ASN A 347 -8.64 19.84 -24.85
CA ASN A 347 -9.98 19.45 -24.45
C ASN A 347 -10.32 20.04 -23.07
N PRO A 348 -10.96 21.23 -23.04
CA PRO A 348 -11.41 21.87 -21.81
C PRO A 348 -12.46 21.06 -21.01
N SER A 349 -13.04 20.01 -21.58
CA SER A 349 -13.97 19.10 -20.88
C SER A 349 -13.31 17.78 -20.47
N ASP A 350 -11.99 17.64 -20.62
CA ASP A 350 -11.24 16.48 -20.13
C ASP A 350 -11.17 16.50 -18.60
N GLU A 351 -12.26 16.03 -17.99
CA GLU A 351 -12.43 15.96 -16.54
C GLU A 351 -11.27 15.21 -15.88
N SER A 352 -10.83 14.10 -16.46
CA SER A 352 -9.76 13.29 -15.88
C SER A 352 -8.46 14.07 -15.82
N SER A 353 -8.09 14.76 -16.91
CA SER A 353 -6.89 15.61 -16.90
C SER A 353 -7.00 16.75 -15.88
N ILE A 354 -8.19 17.33 -15.72
CA ILE A 354 -8.46 18.40 -14.74
C ILE A 354 -8.34 17.87 -13.32
N SER A 355 -9.00 16.76 -12.98
CA SER A 355 -8.96 16.16 -11.64
C SER A 355 -7.53 15.74 -11.28
N ARG A 356 -6.82 15.08 -12.20
CA ARG A 356 -5.42 14.68 -12.00
C ARG A 356 -4.49 15.88 -11.79
N ARG A 357 -4.69 16.97 -12.53
CA ARG A 357 -3.92 18.20 -12.30
C ARG A 357 -4.26 18.80 -10.94
N GLY A 358 -5.53 18.80 -10.54
CA GLY A 358 -5.98 19.21 -9.21
C GLY A 358 -5.29 18.43 -8.09
N GLN A 359 -5.19 17.11 -8.21
CA GLN A 359 -4.50 16.25 -7.24
C GLN A 359 -3.00 16.54 -7.17
N LEU A 360 -2.36 16.69 -8.33
CA LEU A 360 -0.95 17.06 -8.40
C LEU A 360 -0.72 18.43 -7.74
N LEU A 361 -1.55 19.43 -8.05
CA LEU A 361 -1.50 20.74 -7.42
C LEU A 361 -1.70 20.66 -5.90
N ALA A 362 -2.63 19.82 -5.43
CA ALA A 362 -2.88 19.61 -4.01
C ALA A 362 -1.68 18.98 -3.29
N LEU A 363 -1.04 17.97 -3.89
CA LEU A 363 0.19 17.35 -3.38
C LEU A 363 1.31 18.39 -3.18
N HIS A 364 1.40 19.34 -4.12
CA HIS A 364 2.36 20.45 -4.07
C HIS A 364 1.85 21.67 -3.29
N ARG A 365 0.75 21.56 -2.54
CA ARG A 365 0.15 22.65 -1.74
C ARG A 365 -0.25 23.90 -2.53
N ALA A 366 -0.43 23.77 -3.84
CA ALA A 366 -1.03 24.80 -4.67
C ALA A 366 -2.56 24.78 -4.51
N TYR A 367 -3.04 24.86 -3.27
CA TYR A 367 -4.43 24.63 -2.88
C TYR A 367 -5.45 25.51 -3.62
N PRO A 368 -5.22 26.81 -3.87
CA PRO A 368 -6.17 27.61 -4.63
C PRO A 368 -6.36 27.12 -6.07
N ALA A 369 -5.27 26.70 -6.73
CA ALA A 369 -5.33 26.17 -8.09
C ALA A 369 -5.94 24.76 -8.11
N ALA A 370 -5.58 23.92 -7.14
CA ALA A 370 -6.17 22.60 -6.95
C ALA A 370 -7.69 22.68 -6.73
N LEU A 371 -8.14 23.59 -5.86
CA LEU A 371 -9.55 23.82 -5.58
C LEU A 371 -10.33 24.21 -6.84
N ALA A 372 -9.78 25.11 -7.67
CA ALA A 372 -10.39 25.50 -8.92
C ALA A 372 -10.54 24.32 -9.91
N ASP A 373 -9.55 23.43 -9.95
CA ASP A 373 -9.61 22.21 -10.76
C ASP A 373 -10.65 21.22 -10.23
N PHE A 374 -10.72 20.99 -8.92
CA PHE A 374 -11.74 20.12 -8.34
C PHE A 374 -13.17 20.68 -8.48
N GLU A 375 -13.34 21.99 -8.37
CA GLU A 375 -14.63 22.63 -8.67
C GLU A 375 -15.04 22.44 -10.12
N ARG A 376 -14.08 22.47 -11.06
CA ARG A 376 -14.36 22.19 -12.46
C ARG A 376 -14.63 20.71 -12.71
N SER A 377 -13.85 19.82 -12.10
CA SER A 377 -14.01 18.38 -12.22
C SER A 377 -15.40 17.93 -11.72
N THR A 378 -15.80 18.34 -10.52
CA THR A 378 -17.14 18.03 -9.96
C THR A 378 -18.32 18.59 -10.76
N ARG A 379 -18.11 19.60 -11.63
CA ARG A 379 -19.13 20.08 -12.58
C ARG A 379 -19.19 19.23 -13.85
N LEU A 380 -18.06 18.69 -14.29
CA LEU A 380 -17.95 17.86 -15.51
C LEU A 380 -18.36 16.41 -15.24
N ASP A 381 -17.88 15.86 -14.12
CA ASP A 381 -18.26 14.56 -13.61
C ASP A 381 -18.74 14.71 -12.15
N PRO A 382 -20.06 14.85 -11.95
CA PRO A 382 -20.63 14.90 -10.63
C PRO A 382 -20.44 13.62 -9.82
N ASP A 383 -20.12 12.47 -10.41
CA ASP A 383 -20.00 11.17 -9.72
C ASP A 383 -18.58 10.87 -9.25
N ASN A 384 -17.59 11.68 -9.63
CA ASN A 384 -16.20 11.58 -9.17
C ASN A 384 -16.08 11.88 -7.67
N VAL A 385 -16.16 10.82 -6.84
CA VAL A 385 -16.16 10.89 -5.38
C VAL A 385 -14.85 11.46 -4.83
N GLU A 386 -13.73 11.12 -5.46
CA GLU A 386 -12.39 11.54 -5.11
C GLU A 386 -12.26 13.07 -5.25
N SER A 387 -12.81 13.66 -6.32
CA SER A 387 -12.84 15.10 -6.51
C SER A 387 -13.68 15.82 -5.46
N TRP A 388 -14.83 15.27 -5.04
CA TRP A 388 -15.61 15.83 -3.91
C TRP A 388 -14.83 15.78 -2.60
N ASN A 389 -14.21 14.65 -2.28
CA ASN A 389 -13.38 14.49 -1.09
C ASN A 389 -12.19 15.46 -1.08
N ASN A 390 -11.45 15.57 -2.19
CA ASN A 390 -10.30 16.47 -2.28
C ASN A 390 -10.71 17.93 -2.11
N ARG A 391 -11.89 18.31 -2.63
CA ARG A 391 -12.48 19.65 -2.42
C ARG A 391 -12.82 19.88 -0.94
N CYS A 392 -13.44 18.90 -0.29
CA CYS A 392 -13.70 18.93 1.15
C CYS A 392 -12.41 19.14 1.96
N TRP A 393 -11.40 18.30 1.73
CA TRP A 393 -10.14 18.33 2.45
C TRP A 393 -9.40 19.67 2.28
N ILE A 394 -9.30 20.18 1.04
CA ILE A 394 -8.66 21.48 0.77
C ILE A 394 -9.40 22.62 1.49
N ARG A 395 -10.74 22.64 1.42
CA ARG A 395 -11.56 23.66 2.10
C ARG A 395 -11.42 23.55 3.63
N ALA A 396 -11.34 22.32 4.17
CA ALA A 396 -11.09 22.10 5.59
C ALA A 396 -9.72 22.66 6.03
N ILE A 397 -8.66 22.44 5.24
CA ILE A 397 -7.34 23.04 5.50
C ILE A 397 -7.41 24.57 5.45
N GLY A 398 -8.07 25.12 4.43
CA GLY A 398 -8.30 26.56 4.25
C GLY A 398 -9.28 27.19 5.25
N ASN A 399 -9.80 26.40 6.20
CA ASN A 399 -10.75 26.83 7.23
C ASN A 399 -12.14 27.26 6.69
N ASP A 400 -12.48 26.88 5.46
CA ASP A 400 -13.81 27.03 4.87
C ASP A 400 -14.69 25.82 5.26
N LEU A 401 -14.98 25.72 6.55
CA LEU A 401 -15.55 24.50 7.16
C LEU A 401 -16.99 24.20 6.69
N ALA A 402 -17.78 25.23 6.37
CA ALA A 402 -19.17 25.06 5.95
C ALA A 402 -19.25 24.41 4.55
N HIS A 403 -18.48 24.92 3.59
CA HIS A 403 -18.43 24.33 2.26
C HIS A 403 -17.67 23.01 2.24
N ALA A 404 -16.67 22.84 3.11
CA ALA A 404 -16.00 21.55 3.29
C ALA A 404 -17.00 20.46 3.70
N LEU A 405 -17.83 20.73 4.72
CA LEU A 405 -18.83 19.77 5.19
C LEU A 405 -19.78 19.32 4.07
N GLN A 406 -20.28 20.28 3.28
CA GLN A 406 -21.12 20.00 2.10
C GLN A 406 -20.43 19.09 1.08
N ASP A 407 -19.15 19.35 0.79
CA ASP A 407 -18.38 18.56 -0.16
C ASP A 407 -18.14 17.13 0.34
N CYS A 408 -17.86 16.98 1.63
CA CYS A 408 -17.72 15.69 2.27
C CYS A 408 -19.02 14.89 2.24
N ASP A 409 -20.16 15.53 2.52
CA ASP A 409 -21.48 14.90 2.47
C ASP A 409 -21.85 14.47 1.04
N GLU A 410 -21.48 15.24 0.02
CA GLU A 410 -21.65 14.84 -1.37
C GLU A 410 -20.78 13.61 -1.72
N ALA A 411 -19.53 13.55 -1.27
CA ALA A 411 -18.68 12.37 -1.45
C ALA A 411 -19.31 11.13 -0.79
N LEU A 412 -19.75 11.25 0.47
CA LEU A 412 -20.33 10.15 1.24
C LEU A 412 -21.73 9.75 0.74
N ARG A 413 -22.50 10.66 0.14
CA ARG A 413 -23.78 10.32 -0.50
C ARG A 413 -23.58 9.35 -1.67
N ARG A 414 -22.45 9.47 -2.40
CA ARG A 414 -22.10 8.60 -3.53
C ARG A 414 -21.43 7.31 -3.09
N ARG A 415 -20.55 7.40 -2.09
CA ARG A 415 -19.83 6.24 -1.52
C ARG A 415 -19.85 6.33 0.02
N PRO A 416 -20.89 5.78 0.68
CA PRO A 416 -21.11 5.96 2.12
C PRO A 416 -19.97 5.46 3.03
N SER A 417 -19.24 4.45 2.60
CA SER A 417 -18.12 3.87 3.35
C SER A 417 -16.75 4.37 2.85
N TYR A 418 -16.70 5.52 2.18
CA TYR A 418 -15.44 6.06 1.68
C TYR A 418 -14.60 6.63 2.81
N ALA A 419 -13.60 5.85 3.24
CA ALA A 419 -12.77 6.16 4.41
C ALA A 419 -12.12 7.55 4.35
N ASP A 420 -11.61 7.98 3.19
CA ASP A 420 -10.98 9.30 3.04
C ASP A 420 -11.97 10.46 3.24
N ALA A 421 -13.22 10.32 2.78
CA ALA A 421 -14.26 11.32 2.98
C ALA A 421 -14.75 11.35 4.43
N LEU A 422 -14.85 10.19 5.09
CA LEU A 422 -15.11 10.11 6.54
C LEU A 422 -13.97 10.77 7.34
N ASP A 423 -12.71 10.52 6.98
CA ASP A 423 -11.55 11.17 7.60
C ASP A 423 -11.57 12.70 7.43
N SER A 424 -11.84 13.17 6.21
CA SER A 424 -11.94 14.59 5.89
C SER A 424 -13.09 15.26 6.64
N ARG A 425 -14.26 14.61 6.75
CA ARG A 425 -15.39 15.14 7.53
C ARG A 425 -15.09 15.15 9.02
N GLY A 426 -14.41 14.11 9.52
CA GLY A 426 -13.88 14.07 10.89
C GLY A 426 -12.93 15.24 11.19
N LEU A 427 -12.08 15.62 10.22
CA LEU A 427 -11.22 16.81 10.33
C LEU A 427 -12.04 18.11 10.39
N VAL A 428 -13.09 18.23 9.57
CA VAL A 428 -14.02 19.37 9.61
C VAL A 428 -14.68 19.48 10.98
N HIS A 429 -15.25 18.40 11.51
CA HIS A 429 -15.85 18.37 12.85
C HIS A 429 -14.83 18.69 13.94
N LEU A 430 -13.62 18.15 13.85
CA LEU A 430 -12.54 18.42 14.81
C LEU A 430 -12.17 19.91 14.84
N LYS A 431 -12.11 20.57 13.68
CA LYS A 431 -11.88 22.02 13.57
C LYS A 431 -13.06 22.86 14.07
N GLN A 432 -14.28 22.42 13.83
CA GLN A 432 -15.49 23.07 14.35
C GLN A 432 -15.63 22.92 15.87
N GLY A 433 -14.89 22.00 16.49
CA GLY A 433 -15.01 21.66 17.91
C GLY A 433 -16.14 20.67 18.19
N ASP A 434 -16.78 20.11 17.17
CA ASP A 434 -17.69 18.96 17.31
C ASP A 434 -16.87 17.68 17.51
N LEU A 435 -16.39 17.51 18.74
CA LEU A 435 -15.51 16.39 19.07
C LEU A 435 -16.24 15.04 19.00
N ASN A 436 -17.54 15.00 19.24
CA ASN A 436 -18.31 13.76 19.16
C ASN A 436 -18.51 13.34 17.70
N GLY A 437 -18.92 14.27 16.84
CA GLY A 437 -19.02 14.03 15.39
C GLY A 437 -17.67 13.61 14.79
N ALA A 438 -16.57 14.25 15.21
CA ALA A 438 -15.23 13.85 14.80
C ALA A 438 -14.90 12.40 15.21
N VAL A 439 -15.18 12.02 16.46
CA VAL A 439 -14.93 10.64 16.93
C VAL A 439 -15.76 9.62 16.18
N GLU A 440 -17.01 9.94 15.85
CA GLU A 440 -17.91 9.08 15.07
C GLU A 440 -17.38 8.84 13.66
N ASP A 441 -17.11 9.91 12.92
CA ASP A 441 -16.61 9.83 11.53
C ASP A 441 -15.28 9.09 11.45
N TYR A 442 -14.32 9.42 12.32
CA TYR A 442 -13.06 8.68 12.37
C TYR A 442 -13.25 7.22 12.78
N THR A 443 -14.26 6.89 13.58
CA THR A 443 -14.55 5.50 13.93
C THR A 443 -15.11 4.74 12.74
N GLU A 444 -15.99 5.34 11.94
CA GLU A 444 -16.47 4.74 10.70
C GLU A 444 -15.35 4.58 9.67
N ALA A 445 -14.49 5.60 9.51
CA ALA A 445 -13.31 5.50 8.66
C ALA A 445 -12.42 4.32 9.06
N LEU A 446 -12.26 4.10 10.38
CA LEU A 446 -11.49 2.99 10.93
C LEU A 446 -12.21 1.63 10.86
N ARG A 447 -13.53 1.58 10.66
CA ARG A 447 -14.21 0.32 10.31
C ARG A 447 -13.90 -0.09 8.87
N ALA A 448 -13.84 0.89 7.96
CA ALA A 448 -13.46 0.65 6.57
C ALA A 448 -11.96 0.36 6.41
N ASN A 449 -11.11 1.06 7.18
CA ASN A 449 -9.66 0.84 7.21
C ASN A 449 -9.13 1.01 8.64
N ALA A 450 -9.01 -0.09 9.38
CA ALA A 450 -8.55 -0.08 10.78
C ALA A 450 -7.13 0.48 10.99
N ARG A 451 -6.35 0.63 9.92
CA ARG A 451 -4.99 1.17 9.95
C ARG A 451 -4.89 2.56 9.32
N HIS A 452 -6.01 3.28 9.24
CA HIS A 452 -6.02 4.67 8.79
C HIS A 452 -5.32 5.59 9.81
N ALA A 453 -4.03 5.86 9.60
CA ALA A 453 -3.21 6.62 10.54
C ALA A 453 -3.74 8.02 10.81
N SER A 454 -4.25 8.72 9.78
CA SER A 454 -4.91 10.02 9.94
C SER A 454 -6.13 9.89 10.86
N SER A 455 -7.02 8.91 10.64
CA SER A 455 -8.23 8.79 11.44
C SER A 455 -7.94 8.36 12.88
N LEU A 456 -6.95 7.48 13.09
CA LEU A 456 -6.45 7.18 14.43
C LEU A 456 -5.94 8.47 15.09
N TYR A 457 -5.12 9.25 14.40
CA TYR A 457 -4.54 10.46 14.97
C TYR A 457 -5.60 11.51 15.29
N GLY A 458 -6.48 11.83 14.33
CA GLY A 458 -7.59 12.76 14.48
C GLY A 458 -8.56 12.33 15.57
N ARG A 459 -8.94 11.04 15.64
CA ARG A 459 -9.77 10.51 16.73
C ARG A 459 -9.07 10.62 18.07
N GLY A 460 -7.78 10.34 18.12
CA GLY A 460 -6.95 10.51 19.31
C GLY A 460 -6.94 11.97 19.79
N LEU A 461 -6.80 12.94 18.88
CA LEU A 461 -6.90 14.36 19.20
C LEU A 461 -8.29 14.74 19.72
N ALA A 462 -9.35 14.28 19.07
CA ALA A 462 -10.74 14.52 19.48
C ALA A 462 -11.02 13.93 20.88
N ARG A 463 -10.64 12.67 21.11
CA ARG A 463 -10.74 11.98 22.41
C ARG A 463 -9.96 12.68 23.51
N ARG A 464 -8.77 13.19 23.20
CA ARG A 464 -7.97 13.97 24.15
C ARG A 464 -8.69 15.26 24.54
N LYS A 465 -9.26 15.99 23.57
CA LYS A 465 -10.07 17.20 23.83
C LYS A 465 -11.36 16.87 24.63
N LEU A 466 -11.89 15.64 24.52
CA LEU A 466 -13.01 15.11 25.32
C LEU A 466 -12.61 14.59 26.72
N GLY A 467 -11.32 14.62 27.10
CA GLY A 467 -10.85 14.11 28.39
C GLY A 467 -10.69 12.58 28.45
N GLN A 468 -10.78 11.87 27.32
CA GLN A 468 -10.62 10.41 27.22
C GLN A 468 -9.14 10.03 27.00
N ALA A 469 -8.28 10.35 27.96
CA ALA A 469 -6.81 10.26 27.81
C ALA A 469 -6.32 8.87 27.40
N ASP A 470 -6.71 7.80 28.09
CA ASP A 470 -6.23 6.44 27.81
C ASP A 470 -6.54 5.99 26.37
N LYS A 471 -7.77 6.26 25.90
CA LYS A 471 -8.21 5.92 24.54
C LYS A 471 -7.52 6.78 23.49
N ALA A 472 -7.24 8.04 23.82
CA ALA A 472 -6.50 8.94 22.96
C ALA A 472 -5.05 8.45 22.77
N ASP A 473 -4.37 8.07 23.85
CA ASP A 473 -2.99 7.60 23.81
C ASP A 473 -2.85 6.30 23.02
N GLU A 474 -3.82 5.38 23.14
CA GLU A 474 -3.89 4.17 22.32
C GLU A 474 -3.96 4.50 20.82
N ASP A 475 -4.89 5.37 20.43
CA ASP A 475 -5.08 5.77 19.03
C ASP A 475 -3.85 6.52 18.49
N LEU A 476 -3.31 7.48 19.24
CA LEU A 476 -2.15 8.27 18.84
C LEU A 476 -0.88 7.41 18.70
N THR A 477 -0.72 6.41 19.57
CA THR A 477 0.42 5.48 19.50
C THR A 477 0.31 4.59 18.27
N LYS A 478 -0.88 4.04 17.98
CA LYS A 478 -1.13 3.26 16.76
C LYS A 478 -0.94 4.10 15.51
N ALA A 479 -1.40 5.34 15.51
CA ALA A 479 -1.22 6.25 14.37
C ALA A 479 0.27 6.46 14.06
N LYS A 480 1.08 6.76 15.09
CA LYS A 480 2.53 7.00 14.95
C LYS A 480 3.32 5.74 14.59
N SER A 481 2.87 4.55 14.99
CA SER A 481 3.52 3.31 14.56
C SER A 481 3.27 3.00 13.08
N ILE A 482 2.14 3.46 12.52
CA ILE A 482 1.80 3.32 11.10
C ILE A 482 2.44 4.43 10.26
N ASN A 483 2.35 5.68 10.71
CA ASN A 483 2.95 6.84 10.06
C ASN A 483 3.69 7.71 11.09
N PRO A 484 5.02 7.57 11.23
CA PRO A 484 5.80 8.34 12.20
C PRO A 484 5.72 9.86 12.03
N SER A 485 5.49 10.36 10.80
CA SER A 485 5.36 11.80 10.51
C SER A 485 3.94 12.35 10.72
N ILE A 486 2.95 11.54 11.13
CA ILE A 486 1.54 11.97 11.18
C ILE A 486 1.31 13.20 12.05
N ALA A 487 2.11 13.35 13.12
CA ALA A 487 2.04 14.50 14.00
C ALA A 487 2.53 15.79 13.33
N GLU A 488 3.46 15.71 12.39
CA GLU A 488 3.92 16.83 11.57
C GLU A 488 2.86 17.21 10.55
N ASP A 489 2.27 16.22 9.86
CA ASP A 489 1.18 16.42 8.90
C ASP A 489 0.01 17.19 9.54
N TYR A 490 -0.40 16.79 10.75
CA TYR A 490 -1.49 17.44 11.49
C TYR A 490 -1.17 18.85 12.01
N ARG A 491 0.11 19.23 12.19
CA ARG A 491 0.45 20.63 12.53
C ARG A 491 0.12 21.58 11.38
N GLU A 492 0.12 21.07 10.15
CA GLU A 492 -0.21 21.87 8.96
C GLU A 492 -1.70 22.18 8.86
N TYR A 493 -2.54 21.41 9.56
CA TYR A 493 -3.98 21.61 9.57
C TYR A 493 -4.42 22.75 10.47
N CYS A 494 -3.54 23.33 11.31
CA CYS A 494 -3.87 24.48 12.15
C CYS A 494 -5.03 24.21 13.11
N LEU A 495 -4.85 23.22 13.99
CA LEU A 495 -5.87 22.76 14.95
C LEU A 495 -5.81 23.45 16.32
N ASP A 496 -4.95 24.48 16.44
CA ASP A 496 -4.60 25.19 17.67
C ASP A 496 -5.57 26.32 18.02
#